data_AF-A0A7R9XG28-F1
#
_entry.id   AF-A0A7R9XG28-F1
#
_cell.length_a   1.000
_cell.length_b   1.000
_cell.length_c   1.000
_cell.angle_alpha   90.00
_cell.angle_beta   90.00
_cell.angle_gamma   90.00
#
_symmetry.space_group_name_H-M   'P 1'
#
loop_
_entity.id
_entity.type
_entity.pdbx_description
1 polymer ?
#
loop_
_entity_poly.entity_id
_entity_poly.type
_entity_poly.pdbx_seq_one_letter_code
_entity_poly.pdbx_strand_id
1 'polypeptide(L)'
;RDAIAHGYAYDKEGHKVMLNETDGINVLGALIEASEYSIDPHFFGSLHNYGHLMLGKVTDPTGKFGLPPSVMEHFETATRDPAFFRLHKYIDEIFKEHKDLLHPYTEDEIHMKGVHVESIELTDVERSYHPNELVTFFDDFVLDLDHILEHSDKVPSVSVKAKAQRLNHVDFKYNIKVKSDKAQKAAVRIFLAPKYDSNHEEFDLHHQRWMAIEMDKFLVDLKAGDNKIERSSRDASVSVHDFQTLSEIMEETEDALALKSAPHYSKHHRHCGIPERLLVPKGDRLGMKFHLYVILSEYHGDHNDELHGSHSYC
;
A
#
# COMPACT_ATOMS: atom_id res chain seq x y z
N ARG A 1 8.93 18.28 15.07
CA ARG A 1 7.73 19.10 15.31
C ARG A 1 8.04 20.59 15.20
N ASP A 2 9.05 21.14 15.91
CA ASP A 2 9.44 22.54 15.75
C ASP A 2 9.77 22.95 14.30
N ALA A 3 10.53 22.12 13.57
CA ALA A 3 10.81 22.38 12.15
C ALA A 3 9.52 22.44 11.29
N ILE A 4 8.55 21.59 11.59
CA ILE A 4 7.24 21.57 10.93
C ILE A 4 6.48 22.87 11.21
N ALA A 5 6.40 23.28 12.48
CA ALA A 5 5.72 24.51 12.89
C ALA A 5 6.36 25.77 12.28
N HIS A 6 7.69 25.79 12.10
CA HIS A 6 8.39 26.88 11.42
C HIS A 6 8.23 26.84 9.88
N GLY A 7 7.86 25.70 9.30
CA GLY A 7 7.82 25.48 7.85
C GLY A 7 9.21 25.29 7.21
N TYR A 8 10.26 25.08 8.02
CA TYR A 8 11.63 24.84 7.56
C TYR A 8 12.49 24.15 8.61
N ALA A 9 13.56 23.51 8.15
CA ALA A 9 14.62 22.93 8.96
C ALA A 9 15.98 23.57 8.59
N TYR A 10 17.02 23.28 9.37
CA TYR A 10 18.40 23.61 9.01
C TYR A 10 19.17 22.32 8.70
N ASP A 11 19.99 22.36 7.66
CA ASP A 11 20.98 21.31 7.41
C ASP A 11 22.19 21.45 8.35
N LYS A 12 23.08 20.46 8.33
CA LYS A 12 24.33 20.43 9.11
C LYS A 12 25.27 21.62 8.82
N GLU A 13 25.15 22.27 7.66
CA GLU A 13 25.90 23.47 7.29
C GLU A 13 25.20 24.77 7.73
N GLY A 14 24.00 24.69 8.30
CA GLY A 14 23.19 25.82 8.77
C GLY A 14 22.36 26.49 7.67
N HIS A 15 22.23 25.88 6.48
CA HIS A 15 21.33 26.39 5.45
C HIS A 15 19.89 26.01 5.75
N LYS A 16 18.98 26.93 5.42
CA LYS A 16 17.55 26.76 5.61
C LYS A 16 16.94 25.90 4.49
N VAL A 17 16.38 24.76 4.85
CA VAL A 17 15.65 23.84 3.96
C VAL A 17 14.16 23.99 4.21
N MET A 18 13.40 24.40 3.20
CA MET A 18 11.96 24.64 3.33
C MET A 18 11.17 23.33 3.36
N LEU A 19 10.18 23.24 4.25
CA LEU A 19 9.22 22.14 4.30
C LEU A 19 7.94 22.54 3.56
N ASN A 20 8.06 22.71 2.25
CA ASN A 20 6.97 23.18 1.38
C ASN A 20 6.03 22.04 0.93
N GLU A 21 5.07 22.36 0.06
CA GLU A 21 4.05 21.44 -0.43
C GLU A 21 4.59 20.34 -1.36
N THR A 22 5.74 20.56 -2.01
CA THR A 22 6.33 19.66 -3.00
C THR A 22 7.31 18.69 -2.38
N ASP A 23 8.43 19.19 -1.86
CA ASP A 23 9.56 18.36 -1.39
C ASP A 23 9.59 18.22 0.13
N GLY A 24 8.82 19.04 0.86
CA GLY A 24 8.86 19.09 2.32
C GLY A 24 8.55 17.74 2.97
N ILE A 25 7.63 16.97 2.39
CA ILE A 25 7.29 15.62 2.89
C ILE A 25 8.44 14.63 2.70
N ASN A 26 9.21 14.74 1.61
CA ASN A 26 10.35 13.88 1.33
C ASN A 26 11.49 14.16 2.32
N VAL A 27 11.77 15.45 2.58
CA VAL A 27 12.73 15.87 3.62
C VAL A 27 12.30 15.32 4.98
N LEU A 28 11.03 15.46 5.36
CA LEU A 28 10.53 14.92 6.63
C LEU A 28 10.65 13.40 6.72
N GLY A 29 10.38 12.67 5.63
CA GLY A 29 10.56 11.21 5.57
C GLY A 29 11.99 10.82 5.93
N ALA A 30 12.97 11.44 5.26
CA ALA A 30 14.38 11.21 5.51
C ALA A 30 14.81 11.56 6.94
N LEU A 31 14.23 12.60 7.55
CA LEU A 31 14.53 13.02 8.93
C LEU A 31 13.93 12.12 10.00
N ILE A 32 12.72 11.58 9.77
CA ILE A 32 11.96 10.85 10.79
C ILE A 32 12.32 9.37 10.82
N GLU A 33 12.58 8.76 9.65
CA GLU A 33 12.91 7.34 9.53
C GLU A 33 14.07 6.94 10.47
N ALA A 34 15.26 7.52 10.45
CA ALA A 34 15.88 8.42 9.47
C ALA A 34 16.74 7.63 8.46
N SER A 35 16.91 8.15 7.25
CA SER A 35 17.75 7.56 6.20
C SER A 35 19.07 8.31 5.99
N GLU A 36 19.93 7.82 5.10
CA GLU A 36 21.18 8.51 4.71
C GLU A 36 20.94 9.90 4.09
N TYR A 37 19.71 10.16 3.64
CA TYR A 37 19.30 11.45 3.07
C TYR A 37 18.85 12.47 4.13
N SER A 38 18.92 12.15 5.43
CA SER A 38 18.64 13.09 6.49
C SER A 38 19.62 14.28 6.44
N ILE A 39 19.07 15.50 6.42
CA ILE A 39 19.86 16.74 6.29
C ILE A 39 20.72 17.06 7.53
N ASP A 40 20.35 16.53 8.70
CA ASP A 40 21.15 16.57 9.92
C ASP A 40 20.77 15.39 10.85
N PRO A 41 21.39 14.21 10.67
CA PRO A 41 21.14 13.05 11.51
C PRO A 41 21.55 13.26 12.98
N HIS A 42 22.48 14.18 13.26
CA HIS A 42 22.96 14.44 14.62
C HIS A 42 21.91 15.21 15.42
N PHE A 43 21.27 16.19 14.79
CA PHE A 43 20.21 16.98 15.42
C PHE A 43 18.87 16.23 15.47
N PHE A 44 18.42 15.64 14.36
CA PHE A 44 17.10 15.02 14.26
C PHE A 44 17.05 13.56 14.75
N GLY A 45 18.19 12.87 14.76
CA GLY A 45 18.26 11.47 15.18
C GLY A 45 17.60 10.51 14.19
N SER A 46 16.99 9.44 14.72
CA SER A 46 16.35 8.36 13.95
C SER A 46 15.10 7.88 14.67
N LEU A 47 14.10 8.77 14.80
CA LEU A 47 12.97 8.60 15.71
C LEU A 47 12.20 7.29 15.48
N HIS A 48 11.86 6.98 14.23
CA HIS A 48 11.13 5.77 13.88
C HIS A 48 11.95 4.51 14.20
N ASN A 49 13.21 4.45 13.75
CA ASN A 49 14.09 3.30 13.99
C ASN A 49 14.37 3.08 15.50
N TYR A 50 14.60 4.15 16.26
CA TYR A 50 14.74 4.05 17.70
C TYR A 50 13.42 3.65 18.39
N GLY A 51 12.27 4.06 17.86
CA GLY A 51 10.96 3.60 18.33
C GLY A 51 10.81 2.08 18.25
N HIS A 52 11.18 1.48 17.11
CA HIS A 52 11.24 0.03 16.94
C HIS A 52 12.17 -0.63 17.97
N LEU A 53 13.39 -0.12 18.12
CA LEU A 53 14.38 -0.64 19.07
C LEU A 53 13.90 -0.57 20.52
N MET A 54 13.32 0.55 20.92
CA MET A 54 12.86 0.78 22.30
C MET A 54 11.66 -0.09 22.64
N LEU A 55 10.69 -0.24 21.74
CA LEU A 55 9.57 -1.15 21.92
C LEU A 55 10.05 -2.60 21.94
N GLY A 56 10.99 -2.95 21.06
CA GLY A 56 11.46 -4.32 20.97
C GLY A 56 12.26 -4.77 22.19
N LYS A 57 13.03 -3.87 22.79
CA LYS A 57 13.86 -4.16 23.97
C LYS A 57 13.17 -3.95 25.30
N VAL A 58 11.86 -3.70 25.35
CA VAL A 58 11.15 -3.36 26.59
C VAL A 58 11.30 -4.44 27.68
N THR A 59 11.46 -5.71 27.29
CA THR A 59 11.61 -6.85 28.20
C THR A 59 13.04 -7.07 28.70
N ASP A 60 14.05 -6.59 27.97
CA ASP A 60 15.46 -6.63 28.37
C ASP A 60 16.23 -5.38 27.91
N PRO A 61 15.91 -4.19 28.42
CA PRO A 61 16.41 -2.92 27.90
C PRO A 61 17.92 -2.74 28.07
N THR A 62 18.51 -3.45 29.03
CA THR A 62 19.96 -3.40 29.32
C THR A 62 20.71 -4.65 28.85
N GLY A 63 20.03 -5.61 28.20
CA GLY A 63 20.65 -6.88 27.78
C GLY A 63 21.10 -7.77 28.95
N LYS A 64 20.53 -7.61 30.14
CA LYS A 64 20.93 -8.35 31.34
C LYS A 64 20.52 -9.82 31.26
N PHE A 65 19.40 -10.10 30.60
CA PHE A 65 18.81 -11.43 30.54
C PHE A 65 19.24 -12.20 29.29
N GLY A 66 19.91 -11.54 28.34
CA GLY A 66 20.39 -12.16 27.11
C GLY A 66 19.24 -12.61 26.20
N LEU A 67 18.11 -11.89 26.24
CA LEU A 67 16.98 -12.19 25.37
C LEU A 67 17.32 -11.85 23.90
N PRO A 68 16.83 -12.64 22.94
CA PRO A 68 16.97 -12.29 21.51
C PRO A 68 16.15 -11.05 21.17
N PRO A 69 16.43 -10.40 20.02
CA PRO A 69 15.58 -9.34 19.48
C PRO A 69 14.12 -9.78 19.37
N SER A 70 13.22 -8.83 19.63
CA SER A 70 11.78 -9.09 19.55
C SER A 70 11.24 -9.01 18.12
N VAL A 71 9.95 -9.29 17.97
CA VAL A 71 9.25 -9.14 16.68
C VAL A 71 9.30 -7.71 16.12
N MET A 72 9.42 -6.68 16.96
CA MET A 72 9.49 -5.27 16.55
C MET A 72 10.82 -4.89 15.91
N GLU A 73 11.86 -5.73 16.03
CA GLU A 73 13.20 -5.44 15.51
C GLU A 73 13.45 -6.02 14.11
N HIS A 74 12.44 -6.67 13.49
CA HIS A 74 12.51 -7.29 12.17
C HIS A 74 11.29 -6.92 11.32
N PHE A 75 11.49 -6.51 10.07
CA PHE A 75 10.39 -6.09 9.17
C PHE A 75 9.41 -7.22 8.87
N GLU A 76 9.90 -8.45 8.84
CA GLU A 76 9.14 -9.68 8.58
C GLU A 76 8.14 -10.00 9.69
N THR A 77 8.37 -9.48 10.91
CA THR A 77 7.56 -9.80 12.09
C THR A 77 6.94 -8.59 12.78
N ALA A 78 7.41 -7.37 12.53
CA ALA A 78 7.00 -6.20 13.30
C ALA A 78 5.48 -5.96 13.24
N THR A 79 4.86 -6.13 12.07
CA THR A 79 3.41 -5.96 11.86
C THR A 79 2.54 -6.98 12.62
N ARG A 80 3.14 -8.00 13.24
CA ARG A 80 2.43 -8.96 14.11
C ARG A 80 2.16 -8.40 15.51
N ASP A 81 2.95 -7.42 15.97
CA ASP A 81 2.75 -6.78 17.26
C ASP A 81 1.78 -5.60 17.14
N PRO A 82 0.67 -5.54 17.91
CA PRO A 82 -0.23 -4.39 17.93
C PRO A 82 0.46 -3.04 18.21
N ALA A 83 1.61 -3.04 18.91
CA ALA A 83 2.40 -1.85 19.16
C ALA A 83 2.96 -1.23 17.86
N PHE A 84 3.17 -2.02 16.80
CA PHE A 84 3.57 -1.52 15.48
C PHE A 84 2.61 -0.44 14.98
N PHE A 85 1.30 -0.72 15.02
CA PHE A 85 0.29 0.20 14.52
C PHE A 85 0.18 1.45 15.40
N ARG A 86 0.44 1.34 16.72
CA ARG A 86 0.46 2.50 17.62
C ARG A 86 1.67 3.39 17.37
N LEU A 87 2.85 2.81 17.19
CA LEU A 87 4.07 3.54 16.83
C LEU A 87 3.88 4.25 15.48
N HIS A 88 3.44 3.52 14.47
CA HIS A 88 3.25 4.09 13.13
C HIS A 88 2.15 5.13 13.12
N LYS A 89 1.09 5.00 13.93
CA LYS A 89 0.07 6.05 14.06
C LYS A 89 0.63 7.33 14.68
N TYR A 90 1.48 7.20 15.70
CA TYR A 90 2.18 8.35 16.29
C TYR A 90 3.10 9.05 15.28
N ILE A 91 3.83 8.27 14.46
CA ILE A 91 4.69 8.82 13.40
C ILE A 91 3.85 9.48 12.29
N ASP A 92 2.77 8.81 11.85
CA ASP A 92 1.79 9.30 10.88
C ASP A 92 1.17 10.63 11.31
N GLU A 93 0.87 10.82 12.60
CA GLU A 93 0.39 12.09 13.15
C GLU A 93 1.41 13.23 12.98
N ILE A 94 2.72 12.95 13.04
CA ILE A 94 3.76 13.97 12.77
C ILE A 94 3.71 14.41 11.29
N PHE A 95 3.54 13.46 10.37
CA PHE A 95 3.35 13.79 8.95
C PHE A 95 2.03 14.52 8.70
N LYS A 96 0.98 14.15 9.42
CA LYS A 96 -0.31 14.83 9.38
C LYS A 96 -0.20 16.28 9.83
N GLU A 97 0.52 16.56 10.92
CA GLU A 97 0.78 17.93 11.39
C GLU A 97 1.42 18.79 10.29
N HIS A 98 2.36 18.23 9.52
CA HIS A 98 2.92 18.93 8.36
C HIS A 98 1.88 19.15 7.26
N LYS A 99 1.11 18.12 6.88
CA LYS A 99 0.09 18.23 5.83
C LYS A 99 -1.05 19.19 6.20
N ASP A 100 -1.40 19.29 7.47
CA ASP A 100 -2.45 20.19 7.96
C ASP A 100 -2.01 21.67 7.98
N LEU A 101 -0.71 21.96 7.90
CA LEU A 101 -0.18 23.32 7.77
C LEU A 101 -0.12 23.82 6.32
N LEU A 102 -0.26 22.92 5.35
CA LEU A 102 -0.26 23.28 3.93
C LEU A 102 -1.58 23.93 3.54
N HIS A 103 -1.58 24.68 2.45
CA HIS A 103 -2.82 25.28 1.97
C HIS A 103 -3.74 24.18 1.43
N PRO A 104 -5.05 24.21 1.78
CA PRO A 104 -6.01 23.34 1.13
C PRO A 104 -6.04 23.60 -0.38
N TYR A 105 -6.19 22.53 -1.16
CA TYR A 105 -6.32 22.66 -2.61
C TYR A 105 -7.51 23.56 -2.99
N THR A 106 -7.26 24.39 -3.98
CA THR A 106 -8.27 25.20 -4.67
C THR A 106 -9.04 24.37 -5.69
N GLU A 107 -10.20 24.87 -6.12
CA GLU A 107 -11.00 24.20 -7.15
C GLU A 107 -10.22 24.00 -8.45
N ASP A 108 -9.41 24.98 -8.85
CA ASP A 108 -8.59 24.91 -10.07
C ASP A 108 -7.49 23.84 -10.00
N GLU A 109 -7.00 23.49 -8.81
CA GLU A 109 -5.97 22.46 -8.63
C GLU A 109 -6.53 21.03 -8.65
N ILE A 110 -7.80 20.86 -8.27
CA ILE A 110 -8.47 19.54 -8.24
C ILE A 110 -9.32 19.28 -9.49
N HIS A 111 -9.81 20.33 -10.15
CA HIS A 111 -10.79 20.21 -11.22
C HIS A 111 -10.12 19.97 -12.58
N MET A 112 -10.27 18.76 -13.11
CA MET A 112 -9.89 18.44 -14.48
C MET A 112 -10.92 19.03 -15.47
N LYS A 113 -10.52 20.04 -16.23
CA LYS A 113 -11.45 20.81 -17.08
C LYS A 113 -12.07 19.95 -18.19
N GLY A 114 -13.40 19.99 -18.27
CA GLY A 114 -14.18 19.30 -19.29
C GLY A 114 -14.22 17.79 -19.12
N VAL A 115 -13.98 17.27 -17.91
CA VAL A 115 -14.14 15.85 -17.56
C VAL A 115 -15.16 15.73 -16.44
N HIS A 116 -16.19 14.92 -16.66
CA HIS A 116 -17.26 14.70 -15.68
C HIS A 116 -17.46 13.20 -15.45
N VAL A 117 -17.29 12.77 -14.20
CA VAL A 117 -17.64 11.39 -13.80
C VAL A 117 -19.15 11.33 -13.59
N GLU A 118 -19.85 10.56 -14.41
CA GLU A 118 -21.32 10.47 -14.37
C GLU A 118 -21.82 9.38 -13.43
N SER A 119 -21.11 8.24 -13.38
CA SER A 119 -21.48 7.14 -12.49
C SER A 119 -20.29 6.22 -12.22
N ILE A 120 -20.28 5.63 -11.03
CA ILE A 120 -19.34 4.59 -10.62
C ILE A 120 -20.17 3.41 -10.12
N GLU A 121 -19.86 2.20 -10.60
CA GLU A 121 -20.51 0.97 -10.16
C GLU A 121 -19.45 -0.13 -10.00
N LEU A 122 -19.52 -0.87 -8.89
CA LEU A 122 -18.75 -2.10 -8.70
C LEU A 122 -19.60 -3.29 -9.10
N THR A 123 -19.04 -4.20 -9.88
CA THR A 123 -19.68 -5.47 -10.24
C THR A 123 -18.81 -6.63 -9.80
N ASP A 124 -19.35 -7.51 -8.97
CA ASP A 124 -18.77 -8.80 -8.64
C ASP A 124 -18.76 -9.70 -9.89
N VAL A 125 -17.63 -10.34 -10.18
CA VAL A 125 -17.45 -11.18 -11.38
C VAL A 125 -18.33 -12.43 -11.34
N GLU A 126 -18.59 -12.97 -10.15
CA GLU A 126 -19.39 -14.18 -9.94
C GLU A 126 -20.87 -13.85 -9.65
N ARG A 127 -21.15 -12.66 -9.10
CA ARG A 127 -22.49 -12.22 -8.65
C ARG A 127 -22.89 -10.87 -9.22
N SER A 128 -23.04 -10.82 -10.54
CA SER A 128 -23.44 -9.60 -11.25
C SER A 128 -24.78 -8.97 -10.82
N TYR A 129 -25.63 -9.69 -10.07
CA TYR A 129 -26.92 -9.20 -9.57
C TYR A 129 -26.85 -8.35 -8.29
N HIS A 130 -25.67 -8.20 -7.69
CA HIS A 130 -25.44 -7.43 -6.46
C HIS A 130 -24.40 -6.32 -6.68
N PRO A 131 -24.76 -5.22 -7.38
CA PRO A 131 -23.82 -4.13 -7.62
C PRO A 131 -23.48 -3.41 -6.31
N ASN A 132 -22.23 -2.92 -6.21
CA ASN A 132 -21.71 -2.20 -5.04
C ASN A 132 -21.63 -3.03 -3.74
N GLU A 133 -21.62 -4.36 -3.86
CA GLU A 133 -21.35 -5.28 -2.76
C GLU A 133 -19.99 -5.97 -2.98
N LEU A 134 -19.09 -5.83 -2.01
CA LEU A 134 -17.79 -6.53 -1.99
C LEU A 134 -17.84 -7.60 -0.91
N VAL A 135 -17.31 -8.79 -1.21
CA VAL A 135 -17.38 -9.92 -0.29
C VAL A 135 -16.02 -10.48 -0.03
N THR A 136 -15.78 -10.70 1.25
CA THR A 136 -14.54 -11.27 1.78
C THR A 136 -14.82 -12.64 2.40
N PHE A 137 -13.79 -13.48 2.42
CA PHE A 137 -13.82 -14.81 3.02
C PHE A 137 -12.42 -15.20 3.49
N PHE A 138 -12.33 -16.30 4.23
CA PHE A 138 -11.05 -16.93 4.51
C PHE A 138 -10.89 -18.16 3.65
N ASP A 139 -9.75 -18.29 2.99
CA ASP A 139 -9.35 -19.51 2.31
C ASP A 139 -8.13 -20.15 2.98
N ASP A 140 -7.90 -21.41 2.64
CA ASP A 140 -6.80 -22.19 3.17
C ASP A 140 -5.53 -21.93 2.36
N PHE A 141 -4.44 -21.65 3.06
CA PHE A 141 -3.11 -21.51 2.50
C PHE A 141 -2.17 -22.54 3.13
N VAL A 142 -1.40 -23.22 2.30
CA VAL A 142 -0.46 -24.26 2.73
C VAL A 142 0.96 -23.75 2.52
N LEU A 143 1.69 -23.58 3.63
CA LEU A 143 3.10 -23.21 3.63
C LEU A 143 3.95 -24.47 3.73
N ASP A 144 4.93 -24.60 2.83
CA ASP A 144 5.94 -25.63 2.90
C ASP A 144 7.01 -25.28 3.96
N LEU A 145 7.28 -26.20 4.89
CA LEU A 145 8.26 -26.02 5.96
C LEU A 145 9.52 -26.86 5.76
N ASP A 146 9.65 -27.55 4.62
CA ASP A 146 10.74 -28.49 4.38
C ASP A 146 12.10 -27.79 4.49
N HIS A 147 12.21 -26.53 4.07
CA HIS A 147 13.46 -25.76 4.13
C HIS A 147 13.85 -25.25 5.53
N ILE A 148 12.98 -25.41 6.53
CA ILE A 148 13.25 -24.99 7.92
C ILE A 148 13.74 -26.17 8.77
N LEU A 149 13.50 -27.40 8.31
CA LEU A 149 13.88 -28.62 9.02
C LEU A 149 15.30 -29.05 8.66
N GLU A 150 16.04 -29.52 9.66
CA GLU A 150 17.34 -30.16 9.42
C GLU A 150 17.13 -31.52 8.73
N HIS A 151 17.56 -31.61 7.48
CA HIS A 151 17.59 -32.88 6.75
C HIS A 151 18.92 -33.58 7.03
N SER A 152 18.85 -34.87 7.36
CA SER A 152 20.03 -35.73 7.50
C SER A 152 20.07 -36.72 6.35
N ASP A 153 21.23 -36.93 5.73
CA ASP A 153 21.42 -37.94 4.66
C ASP A 153 21.05 -39.37 5.09
N LYS A 154 20.88 -39.61 6.39
CA LYS A 154 20.55 -40.91 6.99
C LYS A 154 19.05 -41.11 7.23
N VAL A 155 18.22 -40.07 7.07
CA VAL A 155 16.78 -40.12 7.31
C VAL A 155 16.06 -39.67 6.03
N PRO A 156 15.06 -40.44 5.54
CA PRO A 156 14.27 -40.00 4.41
C PRO A 156 13.62 -38.64 4.71
N SER A 157 13.75 -37.69 3.78
CA SER A 157 13.07 -36.40 3.88
C SER A 157 11.56 -36.63 3.94
N VAL A 158 10.90 -35.93 4.87
CA VAL A 158 9.45 -35.95 5.04
C VAL A 158 8.91 -34.57 4.72
N SER A 159 7.87 -34.50 3.89
CA SER A 159 7.22 -33.23 3.59
C SER A 159 6.37 -32.79 4.78
N VAL A 160 6.69 -31.63 5.33
CA VAL A 160 6.03 -31.00 6.46
C VAL A 160 5.43 -29.69 5.98
N LYS A 161 4.11 -29.58 6.11
CA LYS A 161 3.36 -28.40 5.66
C LYS A 161 2.56 -27.81 6.81
N ALA A 162 2.51 -26.48 6.88
CA ALA A 162 1.62 -25.75 7.77
C ALA A 162 0.41 -25.25 7.00
N LYS A 163 -0.78 -25.43 7.59
CA LYS A 163 -2.02 -24.88 7.05
C LYS A 163 -2.40 -23.64 7.84
N ALA A 164 -2.62 -22.53 7.15
CA ALA A 164 -3.10 -21.27 7.71
C ALA A 164 -4.33 -20.77 6.95
N GLN A 165 -5.17 -19.98 7.61
CA GLN A 165 -6.27 -19.30 6.93
C GLN A 165 -5.87 -17.85 6.63
N ARG A 166 -6.09 -17.41 5.39
CA ARG A 166 -5.79 -16.04 4.96
C ARG A 166 -7.09 -15.38 4.47
N LEU A 167 -7.23 -14.08 4.76
CA LEU A 167 -8.33 -13.30 4.21
C LEU A 167 -8.18 -13.24 2.69
N ASN A 168 -9.31 -13.24 1.99
CA ASN A 168 -9.41 -13.05 0.55
C ASN A 168 -10.73 -12.36 0.20
N HIS A 169 -10.91 -11.99 -1.05
CA HIS A 169 -12.14 -11.42 -1.59
C HIS A 169 -12.50 -12.01 -2.95
N VAL A 170 -13.77 -11.87 -3.33
CA VAL A 170 -14.21 -12.22 -4.69
C VAL A 170 -13.72 -11.16 -5.66
N ASP A 171 -13.33 -11.56 -6.87
CA ASP A 171 -12.93 -10.63 -7.93
C ASP A 171 -14.09 -9.69 -8.28
N PHE A 172 -13.79 -8.42 -8.46
CA PHE A 172 -14.74 -7.40 -8.88
C PHE A 172 -14.15 -6.47 -9.95
N LYS A 173 -15.04 -5.72 -10.61
CA LYS A 173 -14.69 -4.71 -11.62
C LYS A 173 -15.25 -3.35 -11.26
N TYR A 174 -14.47 -2.30 -11.52
CA TYR A 174 -14.94 -0.92 -11.55
C TYR A 174 -15.53 -0.62 -12.92
N ASN A 175 -16.76 -0.12 -12.95
CA ASN A 175 -17.41 0.42 -14.14
C ASN A 175 -17.62 1.92 -13.95
N ILE A 176 -16.81 2.72 -14.62
CA ILE A 176 -16.81 4.18 -14.46
C ILE A 176 -17.28 4.79 -15.79
N LYS A 177 -18.35 5.58 -15.74
CA LYS A 177 -18.83 6.36 -16.89
C LYS A 177 -18.31 7.78 -16.76
N VAL A 178 -17.64 8.24 -17.80
CA VAL A 178 -16.99 9.55 -17.84
C VAL A 178 -17.35 10.25 -19.14
N LYS A 179 -17.77 11.51 -19.03
CA LYS A 179 -17.96 12.39 -20.17
C LYS A 179 -16.78 13.33 -20.29
N SER A 180 -16.21 13.45 -21.49
CA SER A 180 -15.09 14.35 -21.76
C SER A 180 -15.40 15.28 -22.92
N ASP A 181 -15.11 16.57 -22.79
CA ASP A 181 -15.34 17.55 -23.86
C ASP A 181 -14.37 17.40 -25.03
N LYS A 182 -13.18 16.84 -24.77
CA LYS A 182 -12.11 16.61 -25.74
C LYS A 182 -11.41 15.28 -25.50
N ALA A 183 -10.63 14.84 -26.49
CA ALA A 183 -9.71 13.74 -26.28
C ALA A 183 -8.55 14.20 -25.37
N GLN A 184 -8.32 13.50 -24.27
CA GLN A 184 -7.27 13.83 -23.30
C GLN A 184 -6.90 12.64 -22.43
N LYS A 185 -5.66 12.61 -21.93
CA LYS A 185 -5.18 11.57 -21.02
C LYS A 185 -5.52 11.95 -19.58
N ALA A 186 -6.05 11.01 -18.81
CA ALA A 186 -6.40 11.20 -17.41
C ALA A 186 -5.73 10.12 -16.54
N ALA A 187 -5.32 10.49 -15.34
CA ALA A 187 -5.01 9.55 -14.27
C ALA A 187 -6.25 9.32 -13.41
N VAL A 188 -6.72 8.07 -13.35
CA VAL A 188 -7.79 7.61 -12.46
C VAL A 188 -7.16 7.23 -11.13
N ARG A 189 -7.70 7.74 -10.03
CA ARG A 189 -7.27 7.43 -8.65
C ARG A 189 -8.49 6.95 -7.88
N ILE A 190 -8.41 5.78 -7.27
CA ILE A 190 -9.51 5.14 -6.55
C ILE A 190 -9.14 4.98 -5.08
N PHE A 191 -10.00 5.47 -4.19
CA PHE A 191 -9.83 5.34 -2.75
C PHE A 191 -11.08 4.76 -2.09
N LEU A 192 -10.89 4.06 -0.98
CA LEU A 192 -11.97 3.53 -0.15
C LEU A 192 -11.83 4.09 1.27
N ALA A 193 -12.89 4.67 1.83
CA ALA A 193 -12.89 5.18 3.20
C ALA A 193 -14.10 4.67 3.99
N PRO A 194 -13.97 4.38 5.30
CA PRO A 194 -15.09 3.97 6.12
C PRO A 194 -16.14 5.08 6.21
N LYS A 195 -17.42 4.71 6.13
CA LYS A 195 -18.52 5.67 6.26
C LYS A 195 -18.76 6.08 7.72
N TYR A 196 -18.70 5.12 8.63
CA TYR A 196 -19.02 5.30 10.05
C TYR A 196 -17.85 4.93 10.94
N ASP A 197 -17.77 5.58 12.10
CA ASP A 197 -16.86 5.22 13.18
C ASP A 197 -17.39 4.02 14.00
N SER A 198 -16.66 3.61 15.04
CA SER A 198 -17.09 2.52 15.93
C SER A 198 -18.34 2.83 16.77
N ASN A 199 -18.70 4.11 16.91
CA ASN A 199 -19.90 4.57 17.61
C ASN A 199 -21.09 4.77 16.66
N HIS A 200 -20.93 4.45 15.36
CA HIS A 200 -21.91 4.64 14.29
C HIS A 200 -22.17 6.11 13.93
N GLU A 201 -21.22 7.00 14.23
CA GLU A 201 -21.23 8.38 13.74
C GLU A 201 -20.63 8.45 12.33
N GLU A 202 -21.25 9.23 11.45
CA GLU A 202 -20.78 9.40 10.07
C GLU A 202 -19.54 10.28 10.06
N PHE A 203 -18.46 9.80 9.44
CA PHE A 203 -17.26 10.61 9.27
C PHE A 203 -17.50 11.72 8.24
N ASP A 204 -16.99 12.92 8.54
CA ASP A 204 -16.85 13.95 7.53
C ASP A 204 -15.65 13.67 6.59
N LEU A 205 -15.57 14.42 5.48
CA LEU A 205 -14.49 14.29 4.51
C LEU A 205 -13.11 14.60 5.12
N HIS A 206 -13.04 15.52 6.08
CA HIS A 206 -11.79 15.93 6.72
C HIS A 206 -11.18 14.79 7.55
N HIS A 207 -12.00 13.94 8.18
CA HIS A 207 -11.56 12.73 8.86
C HIS A 207 -11.33 11.58 7.88
N GLN A 208 -12.23 11.39 6.91
CA GLN A 208 -12.11 10.32 5.90
C GLN A 208 -10.83 10.39 5.09
N ARG A 209 -10.36 11.59 4.71
CA ARG A 209 -9.14 11.75 3.89
C ARG A 209 -7.90 11.09 4.51
N TRP A 210 -7.84 10.99 5.85
CA TRP A 210 -6.70 10.43 6.58
C TRP A 210 -6.90 8.96 6.99
N MET A 211 -8.04 8.37 6.61
CA MET A 211 -8.35 6.95 6.77
C MET A 211 -8.57 6.24 5.43
N ALA A 212 -8.64 7.01 4.34
CA ALA A 212 -8.84 6.48 3.01
C ALA A 212 -7.63 5.63 2.61
N ILE A 213 -7.91 4.41 2.15
CA ILE A 213 -6.91 3.52 1.57
C ILE A 213 -6.93 3.67 0.05
N GLU A 214 -5.75 3.67 -0.57
CA GLU A 214 -5.66 3.64 -2.04
C GLU A 214 -6.01 2.23 -2.53
N MET A 215 -6.89 2.18 -3.53
CA MET A 215 -7.36 0.94 -4.15
C MET A 215 -6.71 0.72 -5.52
N ASP A 216 -6.55 1.78 -6.32
CA ASP A 216 -5.95 1.69 -7.65
C ASP A 216 -5.58 3.07 -8.19
N LYS A 217 -4.61 3.10 -9.11
CA LYS A 217 -4.16 4.27 -9.86
C LYS A 217 -3.71 3.83 -11.24
N PHE A 218 -4.33 4.35 -12.29
CA PHE A 218 -3.99 3.98 -13.67
C PHE A 218 -4.29 5.10 -14.66
N LEU A 219 -3.71 5.01 -15.85
CA LEU A 219 -3.91 5.99 -16.92
C LEU A 219 -4.98 5.51 -17.89
N VAL A 220 -5.78 6.46 -18.39
CA VAL A 220 -6.78 6.23 -19.43
C VAL A 220 -6.70 7.32 -20.48
N ASP A 221 -6.88 6.94 -21.75
CA ASP A 221 -7.06 7.88 -22.85
C ASP A 221 -8.56 8.11 -23.07
N LEU A 222 -9.06 9.27 -22.66
CA LEU A 222 -10.45 9.67 -22.86
C LEU A 222 -10.66 10.17 -24.29
N LYS A 223 -11.78 9.79 -24.88
CA LYS A 223 -12.29 10.33 -26.15
C LYS A 223 -13.28 11.46 -25.86
N ALA A 224 -13.49 12.36 -26.82
CA ALA A 224 -14.56 13.34 -26.73
C ALA A 224 -15.93 12.63 -26.72
N GLY A 225 -16.85 13.06 -25.85
CA GLY A 225 -18.13 12.42 -25.58
C GLY A 225 -18.06 11.41 -24.43
N ASP A 226 -18.84 10.34 -24.55
CA ASP A 226 -19.04 9.35 -23.49
C ASP A 226 -17.94 8.26 -23.52
N ASN A 227 -17.39 7.96 -22.35
CA ASN A 227 -16.37 6.95 -22.13
C ASN A 227 -16.86 5.96 -21.07
N LYS A 228 -16.64 4.68 -21.33
CA LYS A 228 -16.84 3.60 -20.36
C LYS A 228 -15.48 3.02 -20.01
N ILE A 229 -15.07 3.19 -18.76
CA ILE A 229 -13.83 2.64 -18.22
C ILE A 229 -14.20 1.40 -17.41
N GLU A 230 -13.60 0.26 -17.76
CA GLU A 230 -13.71 -0.99 -17.03
C GLU A 230 -12.33 -1.37 -16.50
N ARG A 231 -12.23 -1.64 -15.19
CA ARG A 231 -10.96 -1.97 -14.53
C ARG A 231 -11.15 -3.15 -13.59
N SER A 232 -10.31 -4.18 -13.72
CA SER A 232 -10.34 -5.36 -12.84
C SER A 232 -9.64 -5.06 -11.52
N SER A 233 -10.17 -5.59 -10.42
CA SER A 233 -9.48 -5.62 -9.12
C SER A 233 -8.12 -6.34 -9.19
N ARG A 234 -7.96 -7.32 -10.09
CA ARG A 234 -6.69 -8.02 -10.31
C ARG A 234 -5.59 -7.16 -10.93
N ASP A 235 -5.95 -6.06 -11.58
CA ASP A 235 -4.99 -5.17 -12.22
C ASP A 235 -4.55 -4.03 -11.27
N ALA A 236 -5.00 -4.04 -10.01
CA ALA A 236 -4.83 -2.94 -9.07
C ALA A 236 -3.35 -2.61 -8.82
N SER A 237 -2.99 -1.36 -9.05
CA SER A 237 -1.63 -0.82 -8.97
C SER A 237 -1.00 -0.80 -7.57
N VAL A 238 -1.77 -1.13 -6.53
CA VAL A 238 -1.34 -1.21 -5.13
C VAL A 238 -0.95 -2.62 -4.74
N SER A 239 -1.32 -3.62 -5.54
CA SER A 239 -1.32 -5.01 -5.12
C SER A 239 -0.39 -5.91 -5.95
N VAL A 240 0.00 -7.03 -5.35
CA VAL A 240 0.74 -8.10 -6.02
C VAL A 240 0.07 -9.43 -5.75
N HIS A 241 0.12 -10.31 -6.74
CA HIS A 241 -0.32 -11.70 -6.59
C HIS A 241 0.53 -12.43 -5.54
N ASP A 242 0.00 -13.53 -5.01
CA ASP A 242 0.77 -14.40 -4.13
C ASP A 242 2.07 -14.87 -4.81
N PHE A 243 3.11 -15.06 -4.00
CA PHE A 243 4.43 -15.47 -4.48
C PHE A 243 4.40 -16.93 -4.97
N GLN A 244 5.23 -17.22 -5.97
CA GLN A 244 5.57 -18.61 -6.32
C GLN A 244 6.36 -19.25 -5.19
N THR A 245 6.02 -20.48 -4.84
CA THR A 245 6.73 -21.26 -3.83
C THR A 245 8.13 -21.64 -4.34
N LEU A 246 9.06 -21.90 -3.41
CA LEU A 246 10.41 -22.32 -3.80
C LEU A 246 10.38 -23.62 -4.61
N SER A 247 9.50 -24.56 -4.26
CA SER A 247 9.33 -25.82 -4.99
C SER A 247 8.89 -25.59 -6.45
N GLU A 248 7.94 -24.69 -6.70
CA GLU A 248 7.51 -24.31 -8.05
C GLU A 248 8.66 -23.66 -8.84
N ILE A 249 9.41 -22.75 -8.20
CA ILE A 249 10.56 -22.11 -8.84
C ILE A 249 11.65 -23.14 -9.20
N MET A 250 11.90 -24.11 -8.32
CA MET A 250 12.86 -25.18 -8.56
C MET A 250 12.41 -26.08 -9.73
N GLU A 251 11.15 -26.51 -9.74
CA GLU A 251 10.57 -27.33 -10.81
C GLU A 251 10.63 -26.63 -12.18
N GLU A 252 10.19 -25.36 -12.25
CA GLU A 252 10.27 -24.55 -13.48
C GLU A 252 11.71 -24.38 -13.99
N THR A 253 12.67 -24.27 -13.06
CA THR A 253 14.09 -24.15 -13.39
C THR A 253 14.66 -25.46 -13.94
N GLU A 254 14.34 -26.60 -13.30
CA GLU A 254 14.78 -27.92 -13.75
C GLU A 254 14.22 -28.26 -15.13
N ASP A 255 12.93 -27.97 -15.37
CA ASP A 255 12.28 -28.16 -16.67
C ASP A 255 12.92 -27.31 -17.76
N ALA A 256 13.22 -26.04 -17.48
CA ALA A 256 13.90 -25.16 -18.43
C ALA A 256 15.30 -25.68 -18.80
N LEU A 257 16.06 -26.16 -17.81
CA LEU A 257 17.37 -26.79 -18.03
C LEU A 257 17.27 -28.06 -18.86
N ALA A 258 16.29 -28.92 -18.58
CA ALA A 258 16.05 -30.16 -19.32
C ALA A 258 15.65 -29.91 -20.78
N LEU A 259 14.81 -28.90 -21.02
CA LEU A 259 14.32 -28.52 -22.34
C LEU A 259 15.31 -27.65 -23.15
N LYS A 260 16.44 -27.22 -22.55
CA LYS A 260 17.36 -26.21 -23.10
C LYS A 260 16.64 -24.92 -23.54
N SER A 261 15.53 -24.60 -22.90
CA SER A 261 14.81 -23.35 -23.11
C SER A 261 15.39 -22.26 -22.21
N ALA A 262 15.21 -21.00 -22.61
CA ALA A 262 15.49 -19.91 -21.69
C ALA A 262 14.48 -19.97 -20.53
N PRO A 263 14.91 -19.86 -19.26
CA PRO A 263 13.98 -19.79 -18.14
C PRO A 263 13.06 -18.57 -18.33
N HIS A 264 11.75 -18.78 -18.18
CA HIS A 264 10.79 -17.70 -18.24
C HIS A 264 10.87 -16.91 -16.92
N TYR A 265 11.62 -15.82 -16.93
CA TYR A 265 11.64 -14.87 -15.81
C TYR A 265 10.68 -13.72 -16.08
N SER A 266 9.65 -13.58 -15.23
CA SER A 266 8.77 -12.41 -15.28
C SER A 266 9.52 -11.19 -14.76
N LYS A 267 10.04 -10.36 -15.68
CA LYS A 267 10.67 -9.07 -15.34
C LYS A 267 9.74 -8.10 -14.60
N HIS A 268 8.44 -8.37 -14.62
CA HIS A 268 7.41 -7.52 -14.04
C HIS A 268 6.86 -8.06 -12.72
N HIS A 269 7.25 -9.26 -12.29
CA HIS A 269 6.86 -9.79 -10.98
C HIS A 269 7.74 -9.15 -9.90
N ARG A 270 7.10 -8.43 -8.98
CA ARG A 270 7.73 -7.84 -7.80
C ARG A 270 7.09 -8.46 -6.56
N HIS A 271 7.88 -8.63 -5.50
CA HIS A 271 7.37 -9.03 -4.18
C HIS A 271 6.93 -7.83 -3.32
N CYS A 272 7.14 -6.60 -3.80
CA CYS A 272 6.68 -5.39 -3.14
C CYS A 272 5.28 -5.03 -3.64
N GLY A 273 4.34 -4.92 -2.71
CA GLY A 273 2.96 -4.51 -2.90
C GLY A 273 2.09 -5.11 -1.79
N ILE A 274 0.88 -4.59 -1.63
CA ILE A 274 -0.10 -5.23 -0.75
C ILE A 274 -0.51 -6.57 -1.38
N PRO A 275 -0.62 -7.68 -0.62
CA PRO A 275 -1.15 -8.92 -1.19
C PRO A 275 -2.53 -8.67 -1.78
N GLU A 276 -2.78 -9.08 -3.03
CA GLU A 276 -4.07 -8.92 -3.75
C GLU A 276 -5.27 -9.28 -2.87
N ARG A 277 -5.19 -10.40 -2.18
CA ARG A 277 -6.20 -10.89 -1.24
C ARG A 277 -6.56 -9.95 -0.07
N LEU A 278 -5.74 -8.92 0.19
CA LEU A 278 -5.93 -7.88 1.21
C LEU A 278 -6.29 -6.51 0.59
N LEU A 279 -6.64 -6.45 -0.71
CA LEU A 279 -7.01 -5.22 -1.40
C LEU A 279 -8.19 -4.50 -0.73
N VAL A 280 -9.15 -5.26 -0.18
CA VAL A 280 -10.34 -4.73 0.50
C VAL A 280 -10.31 -5.06 2.00
N PRO A 281 -10.80 -4.17 2.87
CA PRO A 281 -10.98 -4.49 4.28
C PRO A 281 -11.96 -5.65 4.47
N LYS A 282 -11.78 -6.42 5.55
CA LYS A 282 -12.63 -7.57 5.88
C LYS A 282 -14.14 -7.24 5.90
N GLY A 283 -14.51 -6.05 6.38
CA GLY A 283 -15.90 -5.71 6.66
C GLY A 283 -16.49 -6.54 7.81
N ASP A 284 -17.82 -6.67 7.83
CA ASP A 284 -18.56 -7.46 8.81
C ASP A 284 -19.62 -8.34 8.13
N ARG A 285 -20.27 -9.20 8.92
CA ARG A 285 -21.28 -10.15 8.43
C ARG A 285 -22.60 -9.50 8.02
N LEU A 286 -22.87 -8.27 8.44
CA LEU A 286 -24.09 -7.52 8.14
C LEU A 286 -23.90 -6.56 6.95
N GLY A 287 -22.66 -6.37 6.52
CA GLY A 287 -22.27 -5.38 5.52
C GLY A 287 -21.80 -4.09 6.18
N MET A 288 -20.50 -3.79 6.03
CA MET A 288 -19.92 -2.53 6.46
C MET A 288 -19.94 -1.53 5.30
N LYS A 289 -20.42 -0.31 5.55
CA LYS A 289 -20.53 0.73 4.51
C LYS A 289 -19.23 1.52 4.36
N PHE A 290 -18.83 1.73 3.12
CA PHE A 290 -17.69 2.54 2.73
C PHE A 290 -18.11 3.57 1.67
N HIS A 291 -17.35 4.66 1.59
CA HIS A 291 -17.36 5.55 0.44
C HIS A 291 -16.25 5.15 -0.52
N LEU A 292 -16.62 4.99 -1.79
CA LEU A 292 -15.68 4.81 -2.89
C LEU A 292 -15.49 6.17 -3.58
N TYR A 293 -14.27 6.67 -3.57
CA TYR A 293 -13.90 7.90 -4.29
C TYR A 293 -13.17 7.53 -5.56
N VAL A 294 -13.64 8.07 -6.70
CA VAL A 294 -12.95 7.98 -7.98
C VAL A 294 -12.65 9.39 -8.45
N ILE A 295 -11.37 9.69 -8.61
CA ILE A 295 -10.88 11.01 -8.98
C ILE A 295 -10.16 10.88 -10.33
N LEU A 296 -10.54 11.72 -11.29
CA LEU A 296 -9.81 11.87 -12.55
C LEU A 296 -9.03 13.17 -12.49
N SER A 297 -7.73 13.07 -12.76
CA SER A 297 -6.79 14.19 -12.71
C SER A 297 -5.98 14.26 -14.01
N GLU A 298 -5.53 15.46 -14.37
CA GLU A 298 -4.63 15.64 -15.50
C GLU A 298 -3.33 14.85 -15.27
N TYR A 299 -2.89 14.12 -16.29
CA TYR A 299 -1.61 13.43 -16.25
C TYR A 299 -0.52 14.34 -16.81
N HIS A 300 0.37 14.82 -15.95
CA HIS A 300 1.51 15.66 -16.31
C HIS A 300 2.83 14.90 -16.42
N GLY A 301 2.82 13.56 -16.33
CA GLY A 301 4.01 12.72 -16.45
C GLY A 301 4.43 12.49 -17.90
N ASP A 302 5.64 11.96 -18.08
CA ASP A 302 6.15 11.61 -19.40
C ASP A 302 5.38 10.40 -19.97
N HIS A 303 5.29 10.33 -21.31
CA HIS A 303 4.58 9.25 -22.02
C HIS A 303 5.19 7.85 -21.83
N ASN A 304 6.36 7.74 -21.20
CA ASN A 304 7.16 6.53 -21.04
C ASN A 304 7.18 5.95 -19.62
N ASP A 305 6.38 6.46 -18.68
CA ASP A 305 6.23 5.81 -17.38
C ASP A 305 5.49 4.48 -17.56
N GLU A 306 6.24 3.39 -17.71
CA GLU A 306 5.70 2.03 -17.58
C GLU A 306 5.26 1.83 -16.13
N LEU A 307 4.00 2.19 -15.87
CA LEU A 307 3.33 1.92 -14.60
C LEU A 307 3.20 0.39 -14.44
N HIS A 308 4.16 -0.22 -13.72
CA HIS A 308 4.18 -1.64 -13.41
C HIS A 308 3.12 -2.03 -12.36
N GLY A 309 2.86 -3.33 -12.18
CA GLY A 309 1.73 -3.84 -11.38
C GLY A 309 1.58 -3.32 -9.93
N SER A 310 2.65 -2.83 -9.28
CA SER A 310 2.59 -2.32 -7.90
C SER A 310 3.14 -0.89 -7.71
N HIS A 311 3.15 -0.08 -8.77
CA HIS A 311 3.78 1.25 -8.78
C HIS A 311 3.20 2.26 -7.77
N SER A 312 2.06 1.97 -7.12
CA SER A 312 1.46 2.93 -6.18
C SER A 312 2.17 2.92 -4.82
N TYR A 313 2.79 1.81 -4.44
CA TYR A 313 3.48 1.67 -3.16
C TYR A 313 4.98 1.26 -3.30
N CYS A 314 5.55 1.05 -4.50
CA CYS A 314 6.86 0.38 -4.69
C CYS A 314 7.85 0.90 -5.77
#